data_AF-A0A0R2BST3-F1
#
_entry.id   AF-A0A0R2BST3-F1
#
_cell.length_a   1.000
_cell.length_b   1.000
_cell.length_c   1.000
_cell.angle_alpha   90.00
_cell.angle_beta   90.00
_cell.angle_gamma   90.00
#
_symmetry.space_group_name_H-M   'P 1'
#
loop_
_entity.id
_entity.type
_entity.pdbx_description
1 polymer ?
#
loop_
_entity_poly.entity_id
_entity_poly.type
_entity_poly.pdbx_seq_one_letter_code
_entity_poly.pdbx_strand_id
1 'polypeptide(L)'
;MIFALFSTEQRQIAKYYGVGYQFYLMHEDGTQLQQLTEWIEAGKLQPLIDRTYPFAKIKEDLTYSKAGHTVGKVNIVIPPIH
;
A
#
# COMPACT_ATOMS: atom_id res chain seq x y z
N MET A 1 -8.55 16.01 -2.90
CA MET A 1 -8.45 16.81 -1.65
C MET A 1 -8.87 16.07 -0.38
N ILE A 2 -9.37 14.82 -0.43
CA ILE A 2 -9.77 14.05 0.79
C ILE A 2 -8.58 13.27 1.40
N PHE A 3 -7.61 12.83 0.57
CA PHE A 3 -6.51 11.99 1.05
C PHE A 3 -5.45 12.70 1.91
N ALA A 4 -5.29 14.03 1.79
CA ALA A 4 -4.35 14.80 2.62
C ALA A 4 -4.72 14.77 4.12
N LEU A 5 -6.02 14.69 4.42
CA LEU A 5 -6.54 14.59 5.77
C LEU A 5 -6.19 13.24 6.42
N PHE A 6 -6.06 12.17 5.63
CA PHE A 6 -5.64 10.84 6.10
C PHE A 6 -4.14 10.73 6.38
N SER A 7 -3.35 11.80 6.22
CA SER A 7 -1.88 11.78 6.40
C SER A 7 -1.40 12.53 7.65
N THR A 8 -2.28 13.26 8.32
CA THR A 8 -1.92 14.12 9.47
C THR A 8 -1.48 13.30 10.66
N GLU A 9 -2.17 12.20 10.96
CA GLU A 9 -1.84 11.27 12.05
C GLU A 9 -0.46 10.62 11.82
N GLN A 10 -0.19 10.15 10.62
CA GLN A 10 1.08 9.51 10.24
C GLN A 10 2.23 10.50 10.27
N ARG A 11 2.00 11.76 9.88
CA ARG A 11 2.99 12.84 10.04
C ARG A 11 3.27 13.13 11.51
N GLN A 12 2.27 13.07 12.40
CA GLN A 12 2.48 13.25 13.84
C GLN A 12 3.27 12.09 14.44
N ILE A 13 2.92 10.85 14.10
CA ILE A 13 3.64 9.63 14.51
C ILE A 13 5.09 9.69 14.03
N ALA A 14 5.32 10.03 12.76
CA ALA A 14 6.66 10.11 12.19
C ALA A 14 7.52 11.16 12.91
N LYS A 15 6.96 12.34 13.21
CA LYS A 15 7.62 13.36 14.02
C LYS A 15 7.95 12.85 15.43
N TYR A 16 7.02 12.14 16.07
CA TYR A 16 7.23 11.59 17.42
C TYR A 16 8.40 10.60 17.45
N TYR A 17 8.50 9.72 16.44
CA TYR A 17 9.59 8.75 16.32
C TYR A 17 10.85 9.31 15.62
N GLY A 18 10.87 10.59 15.25
CA GLY A 18 12.00 11.21 14.55
C GLY A 18 12.28 10.64 13.15
N VAL A 19 11.29 10.00 12.53
CA VAL A 19 11.40 9.40 11.19
C VAL A 19 10.75 10.29 10.12
N GLY A 20 11.22 10.18 8.88
CA GLY A 20 10.62 10.88 7.74
C GLY A 20 9.32 10.21 7.30
N TYR A 21 8.29 11.01 7.00
CA TYR A 21 7.08 10.53 6.34
C TYR A 21 6.88 11.28 5.02
N GLN A 22 6.83 10.53 3.93
CA GLN A 22 6.49 11.05 2.60
C GLN A 22 5.23 10.35 2.12
N PHE A 23 4.19 11.14 1.84
CA PHE A 23 2.97 10.61 1.24
C PHE A 23 3.24 10.33 -0.24
N TYR A 24 3.07 9.08 -0.67
CA TYR A 24 3.30 8.64 -2.04
C TYR A 24 1.95 8.33 -2.71
N LEU A 25 1.72 8.84 -3.93
CA LEU A 25 0.53 8.62 -4.77
C LEU A 25 -0.80 9.23 -4.26
N MET A 26 -1.13 10.44 -4.73
CA MET A 26 -2.53 10.96 -4.77
C MET A 26 -2.99 11.32 -6.20
N HIS A 27 -2.08 11.21 -7.14
CA HIS A 27 -2.26 11.35 -8.58
C HIS A 27 -1.29 10.37 -9.25
N GLU A 28 -1.55 10.05 -10.51
CA GLU A 28 -0.60 9.30 -11.32
C GLU A 28 0.71 10.09 -11.48
N ASP A 29 1.84 9.46 -11.16
CA ASP A 29 3.19 10.00 -11.37
C ASP A 29 4.10 8.84 -11.75
N GLY A 30 4.43 8.76 -13.04
CA GLY A 30 5.28 7.70 -13.58
C GLY A 30 6.70 7.71 -13.02
N THR A 31 7.23 8.88 -12.66
CA THR A 31 8.58 9.02 -12.11
C THR A 31 8.63 8.43 -10.69
N GLN A 32 7.59 8.71 -9.89
CA GLN A 32 7.43 8.10 -8.57
C GLN A 32 7.30 6.58 -8.66
N LEU A 33 6.49 6.06 -9.58
CA LEU A 33 6.34 4.62 -9.78
C LEU A 33 7.65 3.96 -10.22
N GLN A 34 8.44 4.62 -11.06
CA GLN A 34 9.76 4.14 -11.46
C GLN A 34 10.72 4.05 -10.27
N GLN A 35 10.80 5.11 -9.45
CA GLN A 35 11.64 5.11 -8.25
C GLN A 35 11.24 4.01 -7.25
N LEU A 36 9.94 3.78 -7.06
CA LEU A 36 9.43 2.70 -6.22
C LEU A 36 9.88 1.33 -6.74
N THR A 37 9.82 1.14 -8.05
CA THR A 37 10.24 -0.10 -8.72
C THR A 37 11.73 -0.36 -8.50
N GLU A 38 12.57 0.65 -8.73
CA GLU A 38 14.03 0.56 -8.50
C GLU A 38 14.38 0.18 -7.06
N TRP A 39 13.66 0.72 -6.07
CA TRP A 39 13.89 0.38 -4.66
C TRP A 39 13.45 -1.04 -4.31
N ILE A 40 12.35 -1.53 -4.90
CA ILE A 40 11.88 -2.90 -4.71
C ILE A 40 12.87 -3.88 -5.34
N GLU A 41 13.30 -3.64 -6.58
CA GLU A 41 14.25 -4.49 -7.29
C GLU A 41 15.62 -4.52 -6.60
N ALA A 42 16.06 -3.37 -6.05
CA ALA A 42 17.29 -3.28 -5.26
C ALA A 42 17.15 -3.84 -3.83
N GLY A 43 15.98 -4.34 -3.43
CA GLY A 43 15.71 -4.87 -2.08
C GLY A 43 15.72 -3.81 -0.97
N LYS A 44 15.77 -2.52 -1.30
CA LYS A 44 15.76 -1.39 -0.34
C LYS A 44 14.37 -1.16 0.24
N LEU A 45 13.33 -1.56 -0.48
CA LEU A 45 11.94 -1.54 -0.04
C LEU A 45 11.33 -2.93 -0.21
N GLN A 46 10.87 -3.52 0.89
CA GLN A 46 10.15 -4.79 0.85
C GLN A 46 8.67 -4.55 1.16
N PRO A 47 7.75 -4.81 0.21
CA PRO A 47 6.33 -4.67 0.48
C PRO A 47 5.89 -5.72 1.50
N LEU A 48 5.31 -5.27 2.61
CA LEU A 48 4.68 -6.16 3.57
C LEU A 48 3.34 -6.63 3.01
N ILE A 49 3.25 -7.90 2.65
CA ILE A 49 2.00 -8.54 2.21
C ILE A 49 1.30 -9.12 3.44
N ASP A 50 0.09 -8.66 3.70
CA ASP A 50 -0.72 -9.14 4.80
C ASP A 50 -1.40 -10.46 4.45
N ARG A 51 -2.10 -10.48 3.32
CA ARG A 51 -2.85 -11.66 2.87
C ARG A 51 -2.97 -11.72 1.35
N THR A 52 -3.18 -12.92 0.84
CA THR A 52 -3.45 -13.17 -0.59
C THR A 52 -4.74 -13.97 -0.73
N TYR A 53 -5.66 -13.51 -1.57
CA TYR A 53 -6.93 -14.15 -1.87
C TYR A 53 -7.00 -14.59 -3.33
N PRO A 54 -7.64 -15.73 -3.66
CA PRO A 54 -8.00 -16.03 -5.05
C PRO A 54 -9.09 -15.06 -5.52
N PHE A 55 -9.13 -14.77 -6.83
CA PHE A 55 -10.12 -13.87 -7.43
C PHE A 55 -11.57 -14.20 -7.05
N ALA A 56 -11.91 -15.48 -6.91
CA ALA A 56 -13.24 -15.95 -6.47
C ALA A 56 -13.67 -15.41 -5.09
N LYS A 57 -12.72 -14.97 -4.25
CA LYS A 57 -12.92 -14.46 -2.89
C LYS A 57 -12.78 -12.94 -2.78
N ILE A 58 -12.89 -12.19 -3.88
CA ILE A 58 -12.76 -10.72 -3.88
C ILE A 58 -13.69 -10.01 -2.89
N LYS A 59 -14.90 -10.53 -2.64
CA LYS A 59 -15.82 -9.96 -1.65
C LYS A 59 -15.30 -10.09 -0.22
N GLU A 60 -14.64 -11.20 0.10
CA GLU A 60 -14.03 -11.46 1.40
C GLU A 60 -12.84 -10.52 1.61
N ASP A 61 -12.00 -10.37 0.57
CA ASP A 61 -10.88 -9.41 0.55
C ASP A 61 -11.34 -7.97 0.81
N LEU A 62 -12.33 -7.49 0.06
CA LEU A 62 -12.86 -6.12 0.24
C LEU A 62 -13.46 -5.90 1.64
N THR A 63 -14.10 -6.92 2.21
CA THR A 63 -14.66 -6.85 3.56
C THR A 63 -13.53 -6.76 4.59
N TYR A 64 -12.49 -7.58 4.44
CA TYR A 64 -11.32 -7.58 5.31
C TYR A 64 -10.56 -6.26 5.25
N SER A 65 -10.30 -5.74 4.03
CA SER A 65 -9.60 -4.47 3.82
C SER A 65 -10.34 -3.29 4.46
N LYS A 66 -11.67 -3.25 4.34
CA LYS A 66 -12.51 -2.19 4.93
C LYS A 66 -12.58 -2.23 6.45
N ALA A 67 -12.30 -3.37 7.09
CA ALA A 67 -12.35 -3.50 8.53
C ALA A 67 -11.21 -2.75 9.26
N GLY A 68 -10.25 -2.18 8.54
CA GLY A 68 -9.17 -1.36 9.11
C GLY A 68 -8.09 -2.16 9.85
N HIS A 69 -8.11 -3.49 9.74
CA HIS A 69 -7.16 -4.40 10.37
C HIS A 69 -5.99 -4.81 9.47
N THR A 70 -5.87 -4.23 8.27
CA THR A 70 -4.80 -4.63 7.35
C THR A 70 -3.47 -4.03 7.78
N VAL A 71 -2.51 -4.90 8.12
CA VAL A 71 -1.16 -4.47 8.53
C VAL A 71 -0.26 -4.23 7.31
N GLY A 72 -0.72 -4.59 6.11
CA GLY A 72 0.02 -4.45 4.86
C GLY A 72 -0.87 -4.53 3.62
N LYS A 73 -0.25 -4.78 2.47
CA LYS A 73 -0.95 -4.92 1.19
C LYS A 73 -1.69 -6.25 1.13
N VAL A 74 -2.95 -6.22 0.69
CA VAL A 74 -3.71 -7.44 0.39
C VAL A 74 -3.68 -7.67 -1.12
N ASN A 75 -3.35 -8.90 -1.53
CA ASN A 75 -3.21 -9.28 -2.93
C ASN A 75 -4.39 -10.13 -3.39
N ILE A 76 -4.76 -9.98 -4.66
CA ILE A 76 -5.71 -10.86 -5.35
C ILE A 76 -4.95 -11.61 -6.44
N VAL A 77 -5.05 -12.94 -6.45
CA VAL A 77 -4.49 -13.78 -7.51
C VAL A 77 -5.56 -14.05 -8.56
N ILE A 78 -5.28 -13.64 -9.79
CA ILE A 78 -6.11 -13.91 -10.97
C ILE A 78 -5.68 -15.26 -11.55
N PRO A 79 -6.62 -16.14 -11.93
CA PRO A 79 -6.26 -17.38 -12.61
C PRO A 79 -5.56 -17.09 -13.96
N PRO A 80 -4.71 -18.01 -14.46
CA PRO A 80 -4.08 -17.86 -15.77
C PRO A 80 -5.14 -17.63 -16.85
N ILE A 81 -4.89 -16.67 -17.75
CA ILE A 81 -5.70 -16.49 -18.96
C ILE A 81 -5.16 -17.51 -19.97
N HIS A 82 -5.98 -18.52 -20.32
CA HIS A 82 -5.67 -19.49 -21.40
C HIS A 82 -5.89 -18.87 -22.78
#